data_AF-A0A5E4V1L5-F1
#
_entry.id   AF-A0A5E4V1L5-F1
#
_cell.length_a   1.000
_cell.length_b   1.000
_cell.length_c   1.000
_cell.angle_alpha   90.00
_cell.angle_beta   90.00
_cell.angle_gamma   90.00
#
_symmetry.space_group_name_H-M   'P 1'
#
loop_
_entity.id
_entity.type
_entity.pdbx_description
1 polymer ?
#
loop_
_entity_poly.entity_id
_entity_poly.type
_entity_poly.pdbx_seq_one_letter_code
_entity_poly.pdbx_strand_id
1 'polypeptide(L)'
;MVDSIREIPGSAALDDALSSARLNPRQGEGSTVGASSRAPSGVDSTNAPTLATGGARVGASAWPVVRGAESFDRQRVAQVTELISQHATASRASAGAQWLSTLHASATVAMTSLSRWQDGDPVSQAQARRALDALGAQWQSRERASLGTVDDRLHFDAQGKAPRRFTVDGVAPAQWRASKAEQMTLFPAGPYKAGVEIDLANAVSQAGLRRRTTRALAAYGITLEPPPPERGWVMSAPGTAWPSLASRFAVAQTSQGVEGHPQRATLRDAPDAIAPQTWRLDSAKAIAETRRALASMVRAIRASHAVAKHAASTSTKAVGQAALVSQRAVADDAAFDIALASAKAWTSRLGTQPPFVALTLAMPKGLPVTRANVRALLGNM
;
A
#
# COMPACT_ATOMS: atom_id res chain seq x y z
N MET A 1 12.22 -3.14 27.42
CA MET A 1 12.25 -4.34 26.56
C MET A 1 12.03 -3.82 25.15
N VAL A 2 13.12 -3.66 24.40
CA VAL A 2 13.20 -2.84 23.19
C VAL A 2 12.64 -3.64 22.02
N ASP A 3 11.65 -3.08 21.33
CA ASP A 3 11.09 -3.64 20.10
C ASP A 3 12.18 -3.82 19.05
N SER A 4 12.42 -5.06 18.65
CA SER A 4 13.23 -5.41 17.50
C SER A 4 12.53 -4.90 16.24
N ILE A 5 12.94 -3.72 15.77
CA ILE A 5 12.64 -3.23 14.42
C ILE A 5 13.30 -4.22 13.46
N ARG A 6 12.54 -5.24 13.03
CA ARG A 6 12.93 -6.07 11.89
C ARG A 6 12.87 -5.19 10.65
N GLU A 7 14.03 -4.99 10.04
CA GLU A 7 14.22 -4.32 8.77
C GLU A 7 13.23 -4.89 7.74
N ILE A 8 12.37 -4.03 7.19
CA ILE A 8 11.70 -4.33 5.92
C ILE A 8 12.80 -4.25 4.86
N PRO A 9 12.98 -5.27 4.00
CA PRO A 9 14.04 -5.23 3.01
C PRO A 9 13.86 -4.01 2.11
N GLY A 10 14.79 -3.06 2.22
CA GLY A 10 15.11 -2.18 1.10
C GLY A 10 15.33 -3.08 -0.11
N SER A 11 14.63 -2.82 -1.20
CA SER A 11 14.54 -3.78 -2.30
C SER A 11 15.92 -3.97 -2.90
N ALA A 12 16.62 -5.06 -2.55
CA ALA A 12 17.97 -5.37 -3.09
C ALA A 12 17.99 -5.33 -4.63
N ALA A 13 16.86 -5.70 -5.25
CA ALA A 13 16.65 -5.62 -6.69
C ALA A 13 16.71 -4.18 -7.28
N LEU A 14 16.40 -3.14 -6.50
CA LEU A 14 16.54 -1.74 -6.91
C LEU A 14 18.02 -1.28 -6.84
N ASP A 15 18.76 -1.69 -5.81
CA ASP A 15 20.18 -1.38 -5.70
C ASP A 15 21.03 -2.15 -6.74
N ASP A 16 20.65 -3.40 -7.06
CA ASP A 16 21.27 -4.21 -8.13
C ASP A 16 21.05 -3.62 -9.53
N ALA A 17 19.85 -3.11 -9.81
CA ALA A 17 19.53 -2.49 -11.09
C ALA A 17 20.32 -1.19 -11.32
N LEU A 18 20.54 -0.40 -10.26
CA LEU A 18 21.37 0.81 -10.32
C LEU A 18 22.87 0.48 -10.43
N SER A 19 23.33 -0.57 -9.75
CA SER A 19 24.71 -1.05 -9.85
C SER A 19 25.02 -1.59 -11.25
N SER A 20 24.09 -2.32 -11.84
CA SER A 20 24.17 -2.82 -13.22
C SER A 20 24.16 -1.68 -14.26
N ALA A 21 23.47 -0.57 -13.96
CA ALA A 21 23.46 0.61 -14.82
C ALA A 21 24.76 1.43 -14.75
N ARG A 22 25.49 1.39 -13.63
CA ARG A 22 26.78 2.09 -13.44
C ARG A 22 27.99 1.34 -14.02
N LEU A 23 27.88 0.03 -14.24
CA LEU A 23 28.96 -0.80 -14.77
C LEU A 23 28.91 -0.86 -16.31
N ASN A 24 29.27 0.25 -16.96
CA ASN A 24 29.67 0.21 -18.36
C ASN A 24 30.84 1.17 -18.63
N PRO A 25 32.07 0.87 -18.16
CA PRO A 25 33.25 1.63 -18.55
C PRO A 25 33.73 1.15 -19.93
N ARG A 26 33.71 2.06 -20.91
CA ARG A 26 34.43 1.88 -22.17
C ARG A 26 35.93 1.83 -21.89
N GLN A 27 36.53 0.80 -22.47
CA GLN A 27 37.94 0.49 -22.60
C GLN A 27 38.72 1.63 -23.29
N GLY A 28 39.88 1.97 -22.73
CA GLY A 28 40.87 2.90 -23.32
C GLY A 28 42.09 3.05 -22.42
N GLU A 29 43.26 2.66 -22.93
CA GLU A 29 44.56 2.48 -22.29
C GLU A 29 45.24 3.76 -21.77
N GLY A 30 46.22 3.59 -20.87
CA GLY A 30 47.33 4.54 -20.67
C GLY A 30 47.96 4.53 -19.28
N SER A 31 49.14 3.90 -19.18
CA SER A 31 50.19 3.98 -18.13
C SER A 31 50.30 5.35 -17.40
N THR A 32 50.79 5.51 -16.16
CA THR A 32 52.08 5.05 -15.58
C THR A 32 52.18 5.52 -14.11
N VAL A 33 52.72 4.66 -13.23
CA VAL A 33 53.72 4.90 -12.15
C VAL A 33 53.63 6.15 -11.24
N GLY A 34 53.41 5.90 -9.93
CA GLY A 34 54.45 6.17 -8.90
C GLY A 34 54.31 7.38 -7.96
N ALA A 35 54.34 7.06 -6.64
CA ALA A 35 54.87 7.86 -5.51
C ALA A 35 54.17 9.20 -5.18
N SER A 36 54.21 9.79 -3.97
CA SER A 36 54.51 9.42 -2.58
C SER A 36 54.17 10.69 -1.77
N SER A 37 53.65 10.52 -0.55
CA SER A 37 53.81 11.39 0.63
C SER A 37 53.68 12.93 0.51
N ARG A 38 52.71 13.52 1.24
CA ARG A 38 53.00 14.45 2.38
C ARG A 38 51.73 14.93 3.08
N ALA A 39 51.66 14.71 4.39
CA ALA A 39 51.09 15.66 5.35
C ALA A 39 52.20 16.68 5.73
N PRO A 40 51.87 17.86 6.28
CA PRO A 40 51.74 17.91 7.74
C PRO A 40 50.68 18.91 8.31
N SER A 41 50.29 18.60 9.54
CA SER A 41 49.98 19.48 10.70
C SER A 41 50.76 20.81 10.76
N GLY A 42 50.35 21.90 11.41
CA GLY A 42 49.24 22.21 12.33
C GLY A 42 49.42 23.62 12.94
N VAL A 43 48.56 23.96 13.91
CA VAL A 43 48.67 24.95 15.02
C VAL A 43 48.82 26.45 14.69
N ASP A 44 47.84 27.28 15.09
CA ASP A 44 47.98 28.17 16.26
C ASP A 44 46.73 29.03 16.57
N SER A 45 46.50 29.20 17.87
CA SER A 45 45.49 30.06 18.50
C SER A 45 46.01 31.49 18.64
N THR A 46 45.11 32.49 18.64
CA THR A 46 44.78 33.36 19.80
C THR A 46 44.19 34.72 19.41
N ASN A 47 43.34 35.22 20.33
CA ASN A 47 42.98 36.60 20.63
C ASN A 47 41.74 37.24 19.98
N ALA A 48 40.70 37.34 20.81
CA ALA A 48 39.74 38.44 20.81
C ALA A 48 40.37 39.70 21.45
N PRO A 49 39.81 40.89 21.16
CA PRO A 49 39.10 41.60 22.22
C PRO A 49 37.81 42.30 21.78
N THR A 50 37.07 42.75 22.79
CA THR A 50 35.69 43.23 22.82
C THR A 50 35.52 44.72 22.49
N LEU A 51 34.28 45.07 22.07
CA LEU A 51 33.56 46.36 22.16
C LEU A 51 33.84 47.47 21.12
N ALA A 52 32.87 47.69 20.22
CA ALA A 52 32.40 49.03 19.83
C ALA A 52 30.99 48.99 19.21
N THR A 53 30.14 49.86 19.75
CA THR A 53 28.77 50.20 19.35
C THR A 53 28.73 50.87 17.97
N GLY A 54 27.79 50.50 17.11
CA GLY A 54 27.56 51.23 15.86
C GLY A 54 26.50 50.59 14.98
N GLY A 55 25.28 51.15 15.01
CA GLY A 55 24.21 50.78 14.08
C GLY A 55 24.60 51.04 12.64
N ALA A 56 24.54 50.01 11.81
CA ALA A 56 24.68 50.12 10.36
C ALA A 56 23.57 49.32 9.67
N ARG A 57 22.88 50.07 8.80
CA ARG A 57 21.71 49.75 8.00
C ARG A 57 21.72 48.33 7.41
N VAL A 58 20.56 47.68 7.51
CA VAL A 58 20.15 46.56 6.66
C VAL A 58 20.18 47.05 5.21
N GLY A 59 21.31 46.85 4.55
CA GLY A 59 21.41 46.88 3.10
C GLY A 59 20.74 45.61 2.59
N ALA A 60 19.43 45.69 2.35
CA ALA A 60 18.75 44.73 1.50
C ALA A 60 19.36 44.85 0.10
N SER A 61 20.37 44.04 -0.18
CA SER A 61 20.77 43.74 -1.55
C SER A 61 19.56 43.09 -2.21
N ALA A 62 18.80 43.89 -2.95
CA ALA A 62 17.78 43.44 -3.86
C ALA A 62 18.47 42.60 -4.94
N TRP A 63 18.52 41.29 -4.73
CA TRP A 63 18.84 40.35 -5.79
C TRP A 63 17.75 40.47 -6.85
N PRO A 64 18.10 40.52 -8.15
CA PRO A 64 17.09 40.55 -9.19
C PRO A 64 16.29 39.25 -9.11
N VAL A 65 14.98 39.37 -8.86
CA VAL A 65 14.04 38.26 -8.94
C VAL A 65 14.02 37.79 -10.39
N VAL A 66 14.80 36.75 -10.68
CA VAL A 66 14.79 36.06 -11.96
C VAL A 66 13.42 35.40 -12.10
N ARG A 67 12.54 35.99 -12.91
CA ARG A 67 11.19 35.46 -13.26
C ARG A 67 11.21 34.06 -13.91
N GLY A 68 12.39 33.47 -14.15
CA GLY A 68 12.58 32.08 -14.61
C GLY A 68 12.85 31.05 -13.48
N ALA A 69 13.07 31.49 -12.24
CA ALA A 69 13.33 30.57 -11.12
C ALA A 69 12.08 29.78 -10.69
N GLU A 70 10.89 30.36 -10.79
CA GLU A 70 9.64 29.69 -10.37
C GLU A 70 9.20 28.55 -11.29
N SER A 71 9.40 28.66 -12.61
CA SER A 71 9.09 27.57 -13.55
C SER A 71 10.11 26.44 -13.45
N PHE A 72 11.38 26.79 -13.25
CA PHE A 72 12.47 25.84 -13.04
C PHE A 72 12.29 25.05 -11.73
N ASP A 73 11.85 25.71 -10.65
CA ASP A 73 11.56 25.06 -9.37
C ASP A 73 10.36 24.10 -9.46
N ARG A 74 9.30 24.47 -10.20
CA ARG A 74 8.15 23.56 -10.45
C ARG A 74 8.53 22.32 -11.25
N GLN A 75 9.36 22.47 -12.28
CA GLN A 75 9.82 21.33 -13.09
C GLN A 75 10.69 20.37 -12.26
N ARG A 76 11.56 20.91 -11.40
CA ARG A 76 12.37 20.12 -10.47
C ARG A 76 11.50 19.37 -9.45
N VAL A 77 10.51 20.03 -8.85
CA VAL A 77 9.56 19.40 -7.93
C VAL A 77 8.75 18.29 -8.63
N ALA A 78 8.34 18.50 -9.88
CA ALA A 78 7.64 17.49 -10.67
C ALA A 78 8.52 16.25 -10.96
N GLN A 79 9.79 16.45 -11.33
CA GLN A 79 10.74 15.36 -11.56
C GLN A 79 11.04 14.57 -10.28
N VAL A 80 11.25 15.25 -9.15
CA VAL A 80 11.44 14.60 -7.84
C VAL A 80 10.21 13.78 -7.46
N THR A 81 9.02 14.35 -7.63
CA THR A 81 7.75 13.68 -7.31
C THR A 81 7.55 12.44 -8.18
N GLU A 82 7.84 12.52 -9.47
CA GLU A 82 7.76 11.39 -10.39
C GLU A 82 8.74 10.27 -10.01
N LEU A 83 10.00 10.60 -9.72
CA LEU A 83 11.00 9.62 -9.31
C LEU A 83 10.63 8.92 -8.00
N ILE A 84 10.11 9.65 -7.00
CA ILE A 84 9.65 9.05 -5.74
C ILE A 84 8.43 8.16 -6.01
N SER A 85 7.49 8.56 -6.89
CA SER A 85 6.33 7.73 -7.29
C SER A 85 6.73 6.44 -8.00
N GLN A 86 7.73 6.50 -8.88
CA GLN A 86 8.27 5.33 -9.56
C GLN A 86 8.96 4.37 -8.58
N HIS A 87 9.78 4.91 -7.66
CA HIS A 87 10.40 4.11 -6.60
C HIS A 87 9.35 3.51 -5.66
N ALA A 88 8.29 4.25 -5.33
CA ALA A 88 7.15 3.74 -4.55
C ALA A 88 6.55 2.50 -5.15
N THR A 89 6.23 2.59 -6.43
CA THR A 89 5.56 1.54 -7.17
C THR A 89 6.48 0.32 -7.28
N ALA A 90 7.77 0.54 -7.55
CA ALA A 90 8.77 -0.52 -7.57
C ALA A 90 8.90 -1.23 -6.22
N SER A 91 9.06 -0.48 -5.12
CA SER A 91 9.20 -1.04 -3.78
C SER A 91 7.94 -1.79 -3.33
N ARG A 92 6.76 -1.22 -3.59
CA ARG A 92 5.47 -1.88 -3.35
C ARG A 92 5.35 -3.19 -4.13
N ALA A 93 5.70 -3.17 -5.42
CA ALA A 93 5.66 -4.37 -6.24
C ALA A 93 6.64 -5.46 -5.78
N SER A 94 7.88 -5.08 -5.41
CA SER A 94 8.86 -6.00 -4.85
C SER A 94 8.40 -6.58 -3.51
N ALA A 95 7.87 -5.76 -2.61
CA ALA A 95 7.35 -6.21 -1.32
C ALA A 95 6.16 -7.17 -1.49
N GLY A 96 5.22 -6.85 -2.38
CA GLY A 96 4.12 -7.75 -2.72
C GLY A 96 4.59 -9.09 -3.29
N ALA A 97 5.55 -9.08 -4.23
CA ALA A 97 6.12 -10.30 -4.80
C ALA A 97 6.85 -11.15 -3.75
N GLN A 98 7.65 -10.53 -2.88
CA GLN A 98 8.37 -11.22 -1.81
C GLN A 98 7.43 -11.84 -0.77
N TRP A 99 6.42 -11.09 -0.33
CA TRP A 99 5.42 -11.59 0.61
C TRP A 99 4.64 -12.76 0.00
N LEU A 100 4.20 -12.66 -1.26
CA LEU A 100 3.52 -13.75 -1.97
C LEU A 100 4.40 -15.00 -2.11
N SER A 101 5.71 -14.84 -2.33
CA SER A 101 6.66 -15.94 -2.35
C SER A 101 6.80 -16.63 -0.99
N THR A 102 6.90 -15.85 0.09
CA THR A 102 6.98 -16.39 1.46
C THR A 102 5.69 -17.09 1.86
N LEU A 103 4.54 -16.51 1.51
CA LEU A 103 3.23 -17.11 1.72
C LEU A 103 3.08 -18.41 0.92
N HIS A 104 3.56 -18.47 -0.33
CA HIS A 104 3.55 -19.69 -1.14
C HIS A 104 4.34 -20.82 -0.49
N ALA A 105 5.52 -20.53 0.05
CA ALA A 105 6.33 -21.50 0.78
C ALA A 105 5.58 -22.03 2.02
N SER A 106 5.03 -21.13 2.84
CA SER A 106 4.25 -21.50 4.03
C SER A 106 3.01 -22.34 3.68
N ALA A 107 2.27 -21.95 2.64
CA ALA A 107 1.09 -22.70 2.17
C ALA A 107 1.46 -24.10 1.64
N THR A 108 2.61 -24.23 0.98
CA THR A 108 3.11 -25.53 0.50
C THR A 108 3.52 -26.45 1.65
N VAL A 109 4.15 -25.90 2.70
CA VAL A 109 4.44 -26.64 3.94
C VAL A 109 3.15 -27.12 4.59
N ALA A 110 2.16 -26.24 4.78
CA ALA A 110 0.86 -26.61 5.33
C ALA A 110 0.16 -27.70 4.50
N MET A 111 0.25 -27.63 3.18
CA MET A 111 -0.37 -28.61 2.28
C MET A 111 0.30 -29.97 2.39
N THR A 112 1.63 -29.98 2.53
CA THR A 112 2.42 -31.20 2.73
C THR A 112 2.19 -31.81 4.11
N SER A 113 2.07 -31.00 5.16
CA SER A 113 1.73 -31.49 6.50
C SER A 113 0.31 -32.06 6.54
N LEU A 114 -0.64 -31.43 5.87
CA LEU A 114 -2.00 -31.95 5.75
C LEU A 114 -2.11 -33.21 4.89
N SER A 115 -1.28 -33.39 3.86
CA SER A 115 -1.28 -34.62 3.06
C SER A 115 -0.71 -35.81 3.83
N ARG A 116 0.20 -35.56 4.77
CA ARG A 116 0.76 -36.56 5.70
C ARG A 116 -0.08 -36.78 6.96
N TRP A 117 -1.24 -36.13 7.06
CA TRP A 117 -2.15 -36.33 8.20
C TRP A 117 -2.58 -37.79 8.31
N GLN A 118 -2.43 -38.35 9.52
CA GLN A 118 -2.91 -39.68 9.86
C GLN A 118 -3.86 -39.60 11.06
N ASP A 119 -5.04 -40.22 10.92
CA ASP A 119 -6.01 -40.25 12.00
C ASP A 119 -5.45 -41.07 13.17
N GLY A 120 -5.54 -40.51 14.39
CA GLY A 120 -5.01 -41.13 15.61
C GLY A 120 -3.51 -40.93 15.87
N ASP A 121 -2.75 -40.33 14.95
CA ASP A 121 -1.34 -39.99 15.20
C ASP A 121 -1.17 -38.54 15.71
N PRO A 122 -0.86 -38.33 17.01
CA PRO A 122 -0.72 -36.99 17.57
C PRO A 122 0.43 -36.18 16.95
N VAL A 123 1.46 -36.83 16.40
CA VAL A 123 2.63 -36.14 15.84
C VAL A 123 2.27 -35.48 14.50
N SER A 124 1.68 -36.22 13.57
CA SER A 124 1.22 -35.65 12.29
C SER A 124 0.16 -34.56 12.49
N GLN A 125 -0.74 -34.74 13.46
CA GLN A 125 -1.76 -33.74 13.80
C GLN A 125 -1.15 -32.44 14.33
N ALA A 126 -0.22 -32.54 15.28
CA ALA A 126 0.49 -31.38 15.83
C ALA A 126 1.35 -30.67 14.78
N GLN A 127 1.90 -31.41 13.81
CA GLN A 127 2.67 -30.83 12.71
C GLN A 127 1.75 -30.04 11.75
N ALA A 128 0.61 -30.61 11.35
CA ALA A 128 -0.35 -29.93 10.49
C ALA A 128 -0.91 -28.66 11.15
N ARG A 129 -1.20 -28.72 12.46
CA ARG A 129 -1.66 -27.55 13.21
C ARG A 129 -0.62 -26.44 13.23
N ARG A 130 0.63 -26.75 13.59
CA ARG A 130 1.74 -25.78 13.58
C ARG A 130 1.96 -25.16 12.21
N ALA A 131 1.84 -25.93 11.14
CA ALA A 131 1.98 -25.43 9.78
C ALA A 131 0.84 -24.45 9.40
N LEU A 132 -0.40 -24.73 9.80
CA LEU A 132 -1.52 -23.80 9.62
C LEU A 132 -1.41 -22.55 10.47
N ASP A 133 -0.96 -22.66 11.72
CA ASP A 133 -0.75 -21.50 12.59
C ASP A 133 0.36 -20.59 12.03
N ALA A 134 1.44 -21.17 11.51
CA ALA A 134 2.49 -20.43 10.80
C ALA A 134 1.96 -19.72 9.55
N LEU A 135 1.11 -20.39 8.75
CA LEU A 135 0.43 -19.79 7.61
C LEU A 135 -0.49 -18.64 8.04
N GLY A 136 -1.23 -18.80 9.14
CA GLY A 136 -2.06 -17.76 9.73
C GLY A 136 -1.24 -16.54 10.17
N ALA A 137 -0.06 -16.73 10.77
CA ALA A 137 0.83 -15.63 11.14
C ALA A 137 1.37 -14.87 9.92
N GLN A 138 1.71 -15.58 8.83
CA GLN A 138 2.10 -14.94 7.55
C GLN A 138 0.94 -14.18 6.92
N TRP A 139 -0.28 -14.70 7.06
CA TRP A 139 -1.49 -14.04 6.57
C TRP A 139 -1.79 -12.76 7.36
N GLN A 140 -1.69 -12.79 8.69
CA GLN A 140 -1.94 -11.62 9.55
C GLN A 140 -0.92 -10.48 9.32
N SER A 141 0.29 -10.81 8.85
CA SER A 141 1.31 -9.80 8.50
C SER A 141 1.11 -9.19 7.11
N ARG A 142 0.10 -9.63 6.33
CA ARG A 142 -0.18 -9.23 4.94
C ARG A 142 -0.04 -7.73 4.72
N GLU A 143 -0.89 -6.92 5.35
CA GLU A 143 -0.99 -5.49 5.05
C GLU A 143 0.36 -4.78 5.24
N ARG A 144 1.11 -5.15 6.29
CA ARG A 144 2.43 -4.60 6.58
C ARG A 144 3.49 -5.13 5.61
N ALA A 145 3.56 -6.45 5.41
CA ALA A 145 4.63 -7.08 4.64
C ALA A 145 4.48 -6.88 3.12
N SER A 146 3.24 -6.78 2.61
CA SER A 146 2.96 -6.47 1.21
C SER A 146 2.80 -4.97 0.96
N LEU A 147 2.92 -4.12 1.99
CA LEU A 147 2.72 -2.66 1.89
C LEU A 147 1.35 -2.29 1.27
N GLY A 148 0.31 -3.04 1.62
CA GLY A 148 -1.05 -2.85 1.11
C GLY A 148 -1.28 -3.21 -0.37
N THR A 149 -0.29 -3.82 -1.04
CA THR A 149 -0.43 -4.21 -2.46
C THR A 149 -1.23 -5.48 -2.70
N VAL A 150 -1.47 -6.27 -1.66
CA VAL A 150 -2.23 -7.53 -1.77
C VAL A 150 -3.46 -7.48 -0.88
N ASP A 151 -4.63 -7.73 -1.48
CA ASP A 151 -5.88 -7.83 -0.73
C ASP A 151 -6.06 -9.20 -0.03
N ASP A 152 -7.14 -9.33 0.70
CA ASP A 152 -7.53 -10.54 1.43
C ASP A 152 -8.04 -11.69 0.53
N ARG A 153 -8.13 -11.45 -0.78
CA ARG A 153 -8.41 -12.45 -1.83
C ARG A 153 -7.18 -12.75 -2.67
N LEU A 154 -6.01 -12.28 -2.23
CA LEU A 154 -4.72 -12.37 -2.90
C LEU A 154 -4.61 -11.58 -4.19
N HIS A 155 -5.52 -10.66 -4.54
CA HIS A 155 -5.30 -9.79 -5.70
C HIS A 155 -4.16 -8.83 -5.45
N PHE A 156 -3.27 -8.72 -6.42
CA PHE A 156 -2.12 -7.82 -6.36
C PHE A 156 -2.38 -6.56 -7.18
N ASP A 157 -2.09 -5.40 -6.58
CA ASP A 157 -2.04 -4.09 -7.22
C ASP A 157 -0.79 -3.33 -6.76
N ALA A 158 0.11 -3.04 -7.71
CA ALA A 158 1.39 -2.39 -7.42
C ALA A 158 1.24 -0.95 -6.88
N GLN A 159 0.10 -0.31 -7.11
CA GLN A 159 -0.16 1.04 -6.64
C GLN A 159 -0.69 1.05 -5.20
N GLY A 160 -0.96 -0.11 -4.60
CA GLY A 160 -1.57 -0.21 -3.27
C GLY A 160 -3.07 0.11 -3.27
N LYS A 161 -3.72 -0.04 -4.43
CA LYS A 161 -5.14 0.26 -4.66
C LYS A 161 -6.00 -1.00 -4.72
N ALA A 162 -5.49 -2.08 -4.14
CA ALA A 162 -6.20 -3.36 -4.12
C ALA A 162 -7.63 -3.14 -3.57
N PRO A 163 -8.65 -3.79 -4.16
CA PRO A 163 -10.03 -3.59 -3.75
C PRO A 163 -10.20 -3.79 -2.25
N ARG A 164 -10.95 -2.90 -1.59
CA ARG A 164 -11.26 -3.02 -0.16
C ARG A 164 -12.64 -3.61 0.02
N ARG A 165 -12.71 -4.64 0.86
CA ARG A 165 -13.96 -5.28 1.28
C ARG A 165 -14.43 -4.70 2.60
N PHE A 166 -15.70 -4.38 2.70
CA PHE A 166 -16.27 -3.75 3.87
C PHE A 166 -17.72 -4.18 4.11
N THR A 167 -18.16 -4.02 5.35
CA THR A 167 -19.56 -4.07 5.74
C THR A 167 -19.99 -2.69 6.23
N VAL A 168 -21.29 -2.42 6.16
CA VAL A 168 -21.86 -1.16 6.65
C VAL A 168 -22.68 -1.50 7.90
N ASP A 169 -22.39 -0.83 9.01
CA ASP A 169 -23.16 -1.00 10.25
C ASP A 169 -24.64 -0.65 9.98
N GLY A 170 -25.56 -1.50 10.43
CA GLY A 170 -27.00 -1.36 10.15
C GLY A 170 -27.46 -1.85 8.76
N VAL A 171 -26.54 -2.32 7.91
CA VAL A 171 -26.86 -2.92 6.60
C VAL A 171 -26.71 -4.45 6.66
N ALA A 172 -27.66 -5.07 7.35
CA ALA A 172 -27.73 -6.52 7.46
C ALA A 172 -29.16 -6.99 7.14
N PRO A 173 -29.37 -7.80 6.09
CA PRO A 173 -30.71 -8.27 5.71
C PRO A 173 -31.48 -8.99 6.83
N ALA A 174 -30.75 -9.66 7.72
CA ALA A 174 -31.34 -10.30 8.90
C ALA A 174 -31.90 -9.26 9.90
N GLN A 175 -31.20 -8.14 10.10
CA GLN A 175 -31.61 -7.06 11.01
C GLN A 175 -32.81 -6.28 10.48
N TRP A 176 -32.88 -6.05 9.16
CA TRP A 176 -33.99 -5.31 8.55
C TRP A 176 -35.35 -5.97 8.72
N ARG A 177 -35.38 -7.31 8.69
CA ARG A 177 -36.61 -8.07 8.96
C ARG A 177 -37.06 -7.93 10.41
N ALA A 178 -36.12 -7.88 11.35
CA ALA A 178 -36.41 -7.69 12.76
C ALA A 178 -36.88 -6.25 13.06
N SER A 179 -36.34 -5.26 12.34
CA SER A 179 -36.62 -3.83 12.57
C SER A 179 -37.88 -3.30 11.87
N LYS A 180 -38.60 -4.13 11.10
CA LYS A 180 -39.77 -3.71 10.29
C LYS A 180 -39.50 -2.49 9.38
N ALA A 181 -38.26 -2.33 8.92
CA ALA A 181 -37.92 -1.28 7.97
C ALA A 181 -38.59 -1.57 6.62
N GLU A 182 -39.30 -0.58 6.06
CA GLU A 182 -40.02 -0.73 4.79
C GLU A 182 -39.08 -0.43 3.61
N GLN A 183 -38.21 0.56 3.77
CA GLN A 183 -37.26 0.96 2.74
C GLN A 183 -35.96 1.46 3.40
N MET A 184 -34.86 1.24 2.69
CA MET A 184 -33.55 1.72 3.10
C MET A 184 -32.85 2.36 1.91
N THR A 185 -32.23 3.51 2.13
CA THR A 185 -31.48 4.22 1.09
C THR A 185 -30.02 4.29 1.48
N LEU A 186 -29.15 3.77 0.62
CA LEU A 186 -27.70 3.88 0.75
C LEU A 186 -27.23 5.11 -0.01
N PHE A 187 -26.35 5.91 0.58
CA PHE A 187 -25.78 7.10 -0.04
C PHE A 187 -24.25 6.97 -0.14
N PRO A 188 -23.71 6.24 -1.14
CA PRO A 188 -22.26 6.04 -1.27
C PRO A 188 -21.44 7.33 -1.44
N ALA A 189 -22.03 8.34 -2.10
CA ALA A 189 -21.41 9.65 -2.30
C ALA A 189 -21.80 10.69 -1.22
N GLY A 190 -22.56 10.28 -0.20
CA GLY A 190 -23.00 11.10 0.92
C GLY A 190 -24.44 11.60 0.85
N PRO A 191 -24.94 12.15 1.97
CA PRO A 191 -26.38 12.26 2.28
C PRO A 191 -27.18 13.19 1.36
N TYR A 192 -26.51 14.10 0.65
CA TYR A 192 -27.14 15.05 -0.28
C TYR A 192 -26.92 14.70 -1.76
N LYS A 193 -26.51 13.45 -2.03
CA LYS A 193 -26.31 12.93 -3.39
C LYS A 193 -27.35 11.86 -3.68
N ALA A 194 -27.45 11.47 -4.95
CA ALA A 194 -28.33 10.37 -5.34
C ALA A 194 -28.01 9.13 -4.48
N GLY A 195 -29.05 8.52 -3.93
CA GLY A 195 -28.97 7.30 -3.14
C GLY A 195 -29.34 6.07 -3.96
N VAL A 196 -28.99 4.90 -3.46
CA VAL A 196 -29.49 3.62 -3.90
C VAL A 196 -30.61 3.21 -2.95
N GLU A 197 -31.83 3.29 -3.45
CA GLU A 197 -33.01 2.88 -2.73
C GLU A 197 -33.19 1.36 -2.77
N ILE A 198 -33.50 0.79 -1.62
CA ILE A 198 -33.69 -0.63 -1.39
C ILE A 198 -35.06 -0.77 -0.74
N ASP A 199 -36.03 -1.15 -1.55
CA ASP A 199 -37.37 -1.51 -1.08
C ASP A 199 -37.32 -2.90 -0.41
N LEU A 200 -37.52 -2.91 0.91
CA LEU A 200 -37.46 -4.10 1.76
C LEU A 200 -38.84 -4.77 1.84
N ALA A 201 -39.92 -3.98 1.77
CA ALA A 201 -41.30 -4.44 1.85
C ALA A 201 -41.73 -5.20 0.59
N ASN A 202 -41.33 -4.75 -0.60
CA ASN A 202 -41.67 -5.37 -1.89
C ASN A 202 -40.57 -6.28 -2.45
N ALA A 203 -39.62 -6.71 -1.60
CA ALA A 203 -38.56 -7.62 -2.02
C ALA A 203 -39.11 -9.03 -2.29
N VAL A 204 -39.54 -9.29 -3.53
CA VAL A 204 -40.06 -10.60 -4.03
C VAL A 204 -39.15 -11.78 -3.65
N SER A 205 -37.82 -11.57 -3.55
CA SER A 205 -36.87 -12.52 -2.96
C SER A 205 -35.56 -11.83 -2.54
N GLN A 206 -34.79 -12.44 -1.63
CA GLN A 206 -33.45 -11.92 -1.28
C GLN A 206 -32.49 -11.90 -2.46
N ALA A 207 -32.57 -12.90 -3.35
CA ALA A 207 -31.76 -12.95 -4.55
C ALA A 207 -32.11 -11.80 -5.51
N GLY A 208 -33.41 -11.49 -5.67
CA GLY A 208 -33.89 -10.37 -6.47
C GLY A 208 -33.49 -9.02 -5.89
N LEU A 209 -33.64 -8.83 -4.57
CA LEU A 209 -33.18 -7.65 -3.85
C LEU A 209 -31.70 -7.41 -4.08
N ARG A 210 -30.88 -8.43 -3.80
CA ARG A 210 -29.44 -8.39 -3.99
C ARG A 210 -29.07 -8.03 -5.42
N ARG A 211 -29.67 -8.67 -6.42
CA ARG A 211 -29.39 -8.37 -7.85
C ARG A 211 -29.68 -6.90 -8.20
N ARG A 212 -30.79 -6.34 -7.73
CA ARG A 212 -31.15 -4.93 -7.95
C ARG A 212 -30.17 -4.00 -7.25
N THR A 213 -29.87 -4.25 -5.98
CA THR A 213 -28.91 -3.45 -5.23
C THR A 213 -27.51 -3.54 -5.85
N THR A 214 -27.05 -4.72 -6.27
CA THR A 214 -25.76 -4.88 -6.96
C THR A 214 -25.70 -4.00 -8.20
N ARG A 215 -26.76 -3.99 -9.02
CA ARG A 215 -26.82 -3.17 -10.23
C ARG A 215 -26.76 -1.68 -9.90
N ALA A 216 -27.47 -1.23 -8.87
CA ALA A 216 -27.51 0.18 -8.50
C ALA A 216 -26.19 0.65 -7.85
N LEU A 217 -25.57 -0.17 -7.00
CA LEU A 217 -24.27 0.10 -6.40
C LEU A 217 -23.12 0.09 -7.43
N ALA A 218 -23.26 -0.66 -8.52
CA ALA A 218 -22.26 -0.69 -9.59
C ALA A 218 -22.02 0.70 -10.23
N ALA A 219 -23.03 1.58 -10.26
CA ALA A 219 -22.87 2.96 -10.71
C ALA A 219 -21.89 3.79 -9.85
N TYR A 220 -21.65 3.34 -8.61
CA TYR A 220 -20.70 3.93 -7.67
C TYR A 220 -19.39 3.13 -7.59
N GLY A 221 -19.18 2.15 -8.48
CA GLY A 221 -18.04 1.25 -8.44
C GLY A 221 -18.06 0.26 -7.27
N ILE A 222 -19.19 0.09 -6.59
CA ILE A 222 -19.34 -0.82 -5.46
C ILE A 222 -19.97 -2.13 -5.95
N THR A 223 -19.37 -3.25 -5.59
CA THR A 223 -19.86 -4.59 -5.91
C THR A 223 -20.33 -5.30 -4.65
N LEU A 224 -21.39 -6.09 -4.75
CA LEU A 224 -21.88 -6.95 -3.66
C LEU A 224 -21.45 -8.40 -3.87
N GLU A 225 -20.74 -8.95 -2.91
CA GLU A 225 -20.10 -10.26 -3.06
C GLU A 225 -21.10 -11.43 -3.04
N PRO A 226 -20.90 -12.49 -3.84
CA PRO A 226 -21.71 -13.71 -3.79
C PRO A 226 -21.14 -14.83 -2.90
N PRO A 227 -22.02 -15.57 -2.19
CA PRO A 227 -23.09 -15.09 -1.33
C PRO A 227 -22.56 -14.91 0.11
N PRO A 228 -22.86 -13.82 0.84
CA PRO A 228 -22.47 -13.74 2.24
C PRO A 228 -23.45 -14.55 3.10
N PRO A 229 -22.97 -15.45 3.98
CA PRO A 229 -23.78 -16.21 4.92
C PRO A 229 -24.16 -15.33 6.11
N GLU A 230 -25.46 -15.22 6.40
CA GLU A 230 -26.10 -14.91 7.70
C GLU A 230 -25.74 -13.62 8.47
N ARG A 231 -24.61 -12.95 8.22
CA ARG A 231 -24.05 -11.87 9.08
C ARG A 231 -24.03 -10.46 8.49
N GLY A 232 -24.42 -10.28 7.22
CA GLY A 232 -24.51 -8.96 6.58
C GLY A 232 -24.11 -8.95 5.11
N TRP A 233 -24.34 -7.85 4.41
CA TRP A 233 -23.87 -7.69 3.03
C TRP A 233 -22.40 -7.25 3.01
N VAL A 234 -21.55 -8.05 2.36
CA VAL A 234 -20.16 -7.66 2.07
C VAL A 234 -20.12 -6.93 0.75
N MET A 235 -19.60 -5.70 0.81
CA MET A 235 -19.38 -4.81 -0.32
C MET A 235 -17.88 -4.76 -0.64
N SER A 236 -17.55 -4.52 -1.90
CA SER A 236 -16.18 -4.27 -2.34
C SER A 236 -16.13 -3.01 -3.20
N ALA A 237 -15.16 -2.14 -2.94
CA ALA A 237 -14.90 -0.92 -3.70
C ALA A 237 -13.42 -0.83 -4.10
N PRO A 238 -13.08 -0.12 -5.20
CA PRO A 238 -11.70 0.19 -5.54
C PRO A 238 -10.99 0.86 -4.36
N GLY A 239 -9.72 0.50 -4.12
CA GLY A 239 -8.94 1.08 -3.02
C GLY A 239 -8.82 2.61 -3.10
N THR A 240 -8.84 3.18 -4.31
CA THR A 240 -8.85 4.65 -4.54
C THR A 240 -10.12 5.32 -4.04
N ALA A 241 -11.27 4.68 -4.18
CA ALA A 241 -12.54 5.26 -3.76
C ALA A 241 -12.69 5.26 -2.22
N TRP A 242 -11.90 4.45 -1.51
CA TRP A 242 -12.08 4.16 -0.09
C TRP A 242 -12.07 5.40 0.83
N PRO A 243 -11.12 6.36 0.74
CA PRO A 243 -11.12 7.52 1.63
C PRO A 243 -12.37 8.40 1.48
N SER A 244 -12.85 8.56 0.23
CA SER A 244 -14.08 9.29 -0.06
C SER A 244 -15.30 8.53 0.47
N LEU A 245 -15.34 7.22 0.25
CA LEU A 245 -16.41 6.35 0.72
C LEU A 245 -16.51 6.36 2.25
N ALA A 246 -15.42 6.07 2.97
CA ALA A 246 -15.38 6.02 4.43
C ALA A 246 -15.68 7.36 5.11
N SER A 247 -15.39 8.49 4.44
CA SER A 247 -15.72 9.81 4.97
C SER A 247 -17.18 10.20 4.75
N ARG A 248 -17.83 9.75 3.67
CA ARG A 248 -19.10 10.31 3.22
C ARG A 248 -20.28 9.36 3.26
N PHE A 249 -20.06 8.04 3.31
CA PHE A 249 -21.14 7.06 3.22
C PHE A 249 -22.23 7.33 4.26
N ALA A 250 -23.48 7.36 3.82
CA ALA A 250 -24.64 7.55 4.69
C ALA A 250 -25.72 6.51 4.39
N VAL A 251 -26.58 6.26 5.38
CA VAL A 251 -27.74 5.36 5.28
C VAL A 251 -28.95 6.11 5.83
N ALA A 252 -30.10 5.98 5.16
CA ALA A 252 -31.39 6.35 5.71
C ALA A 252 -32.27 5.09 5.78
N GLN A 253 -33.07 4.97 6.84
CA GLN A 253 -34.04 3.90 7.01
C GLN A 253 -35.42 4.52 7.23
N THR A 254 -36.40 4.10 6.43
CA THR A 254 -37.80 4.50 6.57
C THR A 254 -38.60 3.35 7.17
N SER A 255 -39.46 3.68 8.13
CA SER A 255 -40.34 2.72 8.80
C SER A 255 -41.72 3.33 8.97
N GLN A 256 -42.78 2.64 8.53
CA GLN A 256 -44.18 2.97 8.82
C GLN A 256 -44.51 4.47 8.67
N GLY A 257 -44.18 5.05 7.52
CA GLY A 257 -44.50 6.45 7.20
C GLY A 257 -43.62 7.52 7.87
N VAL A 258 -42.61 7.14 8.66
CA VAL A 258 -41.57 8.07 9.13
C VAL A 258 -40.44 8.11 8.11
N GLU A 259 -40.23 9.29 7.51
CA GLU A 259 -39.07 9.52 6.65
C GLU A 259 -37.77 9.46 7.46
N GLY A 260 -36.86 8.57 7.07
CA GLY A 260 -35.54 8.46 7.65
C GLY A 260 -34.64 9.56 7.15
N HIS A 261 -34.02 10.31 8.06
CA HIS A 261 -32.96 11.23 7.68
C HIS A 261 -31.66 10.48 7.38
N PRO A 262 -30.91 10.86 6.33
CA PRO A 262 -29.61 10.27 6.05
C PRO A 262 -28.64 10.49 7.22
N GLN A 263 -28.18 9.41 7.82
CA GLN A 263 -27.16 9.42 8.86
C GLN A 263 -25.85 8.86 8.35
N ARG A 264 -24.73 9.47 8.74
CA ARG A 264 -23.41 8.95 8.37
C ARG A 264 -23.25 7.53 8.93
N ALA A 265 -22.92 6.59 8.04
CA ALA A 265 -22.76 5.20 8.43
C ALA A 265 -21.30 4.90 8.80
N THR A 266 -21.12 3.93 9.69
CA THR A 266 -19.80 3.40 10.00
C THR A 266 -19.49 2.25 9.05
N LEU A 267 -18.39 2.36 8.31
CA LEU A 267 -17.86 1.27 7.49
C LEU A 267 -16.90 0.43 8.35
N ARG A 268 -17.06 -0.88 8.32
CA ARG A 268 -16.17 -1.84 8.99
C ARG A 268 -15.43 -2.65 7.95
N ASP A 269 -14.20 -3.04 8.25
CA ASP A 269 -13.50 -4.00 7.42
C ASP A 269 -14.28 -5.33 7.41
N ALA A 270 -14.50 -5.89 6.23
CA ALA A 270 -15.17 -7.17 6.12
C ALA A 270 -14.26 -8.29 6.66
N PRO A 271 -14.84 -9.40 7.15
CA PRO A 271 -14.06 -10.59 7.46
C PRO A 271 -13.25 -11.03 6.24
N ASP A 272 -11.95 -11.29 6.42
CA ASP A 272 -11.05 -11.72 5.35
C ASP A 272 -11.66 -12.88 4.54
N ALA A 273 -11.56 -12.82 3.22
CA ALA A 273 -12.09 -13.85 2.33
C ALA A 273 -11.35 -15.19 2.52
N ILE A 274 -10.05 -15.10 2.81
CA ILE A 274 -9.19 -16.20 3.18
C ILE A 274 -8.82 -15.98 4.65
N ALA A 275 -9.23 -16.88 5.54
CA ALA A 275 -8.99 -16.75 6.96
C ALA A 275 -8.36 -18.04 7.52
N PRO A 276 -7.05 -18.29 7.30
CA PRO A 276 -6.40 -19.54 7.69
C PRO A 276 -6.56 -19.88 9.19
N GLN A 277 -6.63 -18.84 10.04
CA GLN A 277 -6.86 -18.95 11.48
C GLN A 277 -8.22 -19.55 11.87
N THR A 278 -9.18 -19.56 10.95
CA THR A 278 -10.53 -20.12 11.19
C THR A 278 -10.67 -21.56 10.70
N TRP A 279 -9.68 -22.07 9.97
CA TRP A 279 -9.73 -23.42 9.42
C TRP A 279 -9.57 -24.46 10.55
N ARG A 280 -10.40 -25.50 10.49
CA ARG A 280 -10.49 -26.52 11.54
C ARG A 280 -9.96 -27.86 11.02
N LEU A 281 -9.35 -28.60 11.93
CA LEU A 281 -8.79 -29.94 11.70
C LEU A 281 -9.41 -30.97 12.67
N ASP A 282 -10.62 -30.71 13.14
CA ASP A 282 -11.32 -31.50 14.18
C ASP A 282 -12.17 -32.65 13.61
N SER A 283 -12.34 -32.72 12.30
CA SER A 283 -13.09 -33.79 11.63
C SER A 283 -12.56 -34.04 10.22
N ALA A 284 -12.80 -35.25 9.69
CA ALA A 284 -12.44 -35.60 8.31
C ALA A 284 -13.04 -34.61 7.28
N LYS A 285 -14.27 -34.14 7.52
CA LYS A 285 -14.92 -33.12 6.70
C LYS A 285 -14.17 -31.78 6.76
N ALA A 286 -13.85 -31.30 7.96
CA ALA A 286 -13.12 -30.05 8.15
C ALA A 286 -11.70 -30.11 7.53
N ILE A 287 -11.04 -31.26 7.60
CA ILE A 287 -9.75 -31.50 6.95
C ILE A 287 -9.89 -31.42 5.43
N ALA A 288 -10.91 -32.06 4.85
CA ALA A 288 -11.17 -32.00 3.41
C ALA A 288 -11.52 -30.59 2.92
N GLU A 289 -12.27 -29.82 3.72
CA GLU A 289 -12.56 -28.40 3.47
C GLU A 289 -11.28 -27.55 3.52
N THR A 290 -10.45 -27.74 4.55
CA THR A 290 -9.17 -27.05 4.71
C THR A 290 -8.22 -27.35 3.56
N ARG A 291 -8.12 -28.61 3.11
CA ARG A 291 -7.33 -29.00 1.93
C ARG A 291 -7.80 -28.29 0.65
N ARG A 292 -9.12 -28.22 0.43
CA ARG A 292 -9.69 -27.50 -0.73
C ARG A 292 -9.42 -26.01 -0.67
N ALA A 293 -9.60 -25.39 0.49
CA ALA A 293 -9.32 -23.97 0.72
C ALA A 293 -7.84 -23.66 0.47
N LEU A 294 -6.94 -24.48 1.01
CA LEU A 294 -5.50 -24.33 0.83
C LEU A 294 -5.05 -24.53 -0.62
N ALA A 295 -5.59 -25.53 -1.32
CA ALA A 295 -5.33 -25.72 -2.75
C ALA A 295 -5.80 -24.51 -3.58
N SER A 296 -6.95 -23.93 -3.24
CA SER A 296 -7.45 -22.70 -3.86
C SER A 296 -6.53 -21.52 -3.59
N MET A 297 -6.10 -21.35 -2.34
CA MET A 297 -5.15 -20.33 -1.92
C MET A 297 -3.83 -20.45 -2.69
N VAL A 298 -3.24 -21.64 -2.81
CA VAL A 298 -1.99 -21.86 -3.56
C VAL A 298 -2.14 -21.45 -5.04
N ARG A 299 -3.27 -21.75 -5.68
CA ARG A 299 -3.53 -21.31 -7.06
C ARG A 299 -3.61 -19.79 -7.16
N ALA A 300 -4.35 -19.14 -6.25
CA ALA A 300 -4.46 -17.69 -6.21
C ALA A 300 -3.10 -17.01 -5.96
N ILE A 301 -2.30 -17.53 -5.02
CA ILE A 301 -0.94 -17.04 -4.76
C ILE A 301 -0.09 -17.10 -6.02
N ARG A 302 -0.10 -18.23 -6.75
CA ARG A 302 0.68 -18.38 -7.98
C ARG A 302 0.29 -17.36 -9.05
N ALA A 303 -1.01 -17.17 -9.26
CA ALA A 303 -1.51 -16.18 -10.22
C ALA A 303 -1.03 -14.77 -9.85
N SER A 304 -1.22 -14.36 -8.60
CA SER A 304 -0.86 -13.03 -8.14
C SER A 304 0.65 -12.81 -8.05
N HIS A 305 1.41 -13.85 -7.69
CA HIS A 305 2.87 -13.78 -7.65
C HIS A 305 3.46 -13.56 -9.05
N ALA A 306 2.88 -14.16 -10.10
CA ALA A 306 3.30 -13.91 -11.47
C ALA A 306 3.08 -12.44 -11.87
N VAL A 307 1.93 -11.87 -11.53
CA VAL A 307 1.62 -10.46 -11.78
C VAL A 307 2.56 -9.55 -10.98
N ALA A 308 2.76 -9.83 -9.69
CA ALA A 308 3.64 -9.06 -8.82
C ALA A 308 5.10 -9.09 -9.28
N LYS A 309 5.61 -10.26 -9.66
CA LYS A 309 6.97 -10.41 -10.20
C LYS A 309 7.15 -9.64 -11.50
N HIS A 310 6.16 -9.70 -12.40
CA HIS A 310 6.20 -8.92 -13.63
C HIS A 310 6.19 -7.41 -13.32
N ALA A 311 5.27 -6.93 -12.48
CA ALA A 311 5.18 -5.54 -12.08
C ALA A 311 6.47 -5.03 -11.41
N ALA A 312 7.07 -5.84 -10.53
CA ALA A 312 8.35 -5.53 -9.91
C ALA A 312 9.45 -5.39 -10.96
N SER A 313 9.56 -6.35 -11.90
CA SER A 313 10.58 -6.30 -12.95
C SER A 313 10.42 -5.08 -13.88
N THR A 314 9.19 -4.73 -14.25
CA THR A 314 8.89 -3.58 -15.10
C THR A 314 9.17 -2.27 -14.37
N SER A 315 8.80 -2.17 -13.10
CA SER A 315 9.02 -0.97 -12.29
C SER A 315 10.51 -0.75 -12.01
N THR A 316 11.27 -1.80 -11.71
CA THR A 316 12.73 -1.72 -11.54
C THR A 316 13.42 -1.27 -12.83
N LYS A 317 12.99 -1.76 -14.00
CA LYS A 317 13.51 -1.30 -15.30
C LYS A 317 13.19 0.18 -15.54
N ALA A 318 11.97 0.63 -15.23
CA ALA A 318 11.58 2.02 -15.36
C ALA A 318 12.45 2.94 -14.49
N VAL A 319 12.70 2.56 -13.24
CA VAL A 319 13.63 3.28 -12.33
C VAL A 319 15.05 3.33 -12.91
N GLY A 320 15.57 2.21 -13.42
CA GLY A 320 16.89 2.16 -14.05
C GLY A 320 16.99 3.04 -15.31
N GLN A 321 15.96 3.06 -16.14
CA GLN A 321 15.89 3.91 -17.34
C GLN A 321 15.79 5.39 -16.98
N ALA A 322 14.98 5.75 -15.97
CA ALA A 322 14.88 7.13 -15.49
C ALA A 322 16.23 7.63 -14.95
N ALA A 323 17.02 6.76 -14.30
CA ALA A 323 18.37 7.09 -13.88
C ALA A 323 19.33 7.32 -15.07
N LEU A 324 19.25 6.48 -16.11
CA LEU A 324 20.11 6.57 -17.30
C LEU A 324 19.79 7.76 -18.22
N VAL A 325 18.51 8.07 -18.43
CA VAL A 325 18.07 9.23 -19.23
C VAL A 325 18.48 10.54 -18.55
N SER A 326 18.42 10.58 -17.22
CA SER A 326 18.80 11.75 -16.44
C SER A 326 20.33 11.96 -16.39
N GLN A 327 21.13 10.88 -16.35
CA GLN A 327 22.59 10.97 -16.48
C GLN A 327 23.06 11.54 -17.83
N ARG A 328 22.26 11.39 -18.90
CA ARG A 328 22.56 11.98 -20.22
C ARG A 328 22.11 13.44 -20.34
N ALA A 329 21.21 13.91 -19.48
CA ALA A 329 20.78 15.30 -19.39
C ALA A 329 21.71 16.08 -18.45
N VAL A 330 22.97 16.26 -18.86
CA VAL A 330 24.02 16.91 -18.08
C VAL A 330 23.76 18.41 -17.98
N ALA A 331 23.09 18.84 -16.90
CA ALA A 331 23.10 20.23 -16.42
C ALA A 331 22.83 20.40 -14.91
N ASP A 332 22.40 19.37 -14.15
CA ASP A 332 21.98 19.58 -12.75
C ASP A 332 22.11 18.33 -11.85
N ASP A 333 23.34 17.82 -11.72
CA ASP A 333 23.72 16.57 -11.03
C ASP A 333 23.24 16.51 -9.56
N ALA A 334 23.33 17.63 -8.84
CA ALA A 334 22.95 17.71 -7.43
C ALA A 334 21.45 17.53 -7.19
N ALA A 335 20.58 17.99 -8.11
CA ALA A 335 19.13 17.89 -7.93
C ALA A 335 18.65 16.44 -8.11
N PHE A 336 19.25 15.71 -9.05
CA PHE A 336 18.98 14.30 -9.27
C PHE A 336 19.48 13.43 -8.11
N ASP A 337 20.70 13.67 -7.62
CA ASP A 337 21.24 12.95 -6.47
C ASP A 337 20.40 13.17 -5.21
N ILE A 338 19.94 14.40 -5.00
CA ILE A 338 19.00 14.74 -3.92
C ILE A 338 17.66 14.00 -4.11
N ALA A 339 17.11 13.95 -5.32
CA ALA A 339 15.86 13.25 -5.62
C ALA A 339 16.00 11.74 -5.36
N LEU A 340 17.09 11.14 -5.81
CA LEU A 340 17.39 9.72 -5.64
C LEU A 340 17.63 9.37 -4.18
N ALA A 341 18.39 10.19 -3.45
CA ALA A 341 18.59 10.03 -2.01
C ALA A 341 17.26 10.12 -1.23
N SER A 342 16.40 11.08 -1.60
CA SER A 342 15.07 11.24 -1.01
C SER A 342 14.18 10.03 -1.30
N ALA A 343 14.18 9.53 -2.55
CA ALA A 343 13.42 8.34 -2.93
C ALA A 343 13.89 7.10 -2.16
N LYS A 344 15.20 6.86 -2.06
CA LYS A 344 15.76 5.75 -1.27
C LYS A 344 15.41 5.86 0.21
N ALA A 345 15.55 7.05 0.79
CA ALA A 345 15.26 7.32 2.19
C ALA A 345 13.75 7.24 2.52
N TRP A 346 12.89 7.51 1.56
CA TRP A 346 11.45 7.31 1.70
C TRP A 346 11.08 5.84 1.59
N THR A 347 11.60 5.14 0.58
CA THR A 347 11.41 3.70 0.37
C THR A 347 11.82 2.87 1.59
N SER A 348 12.97 3.15 2.20
CA SER A 348 13.43 2.43 3.40
C SER A 348 12.52 2.62 4.61
N ARG A 349 11.68 3.65 4.60
CA ARG A 349 10.73 3.99 5.68
C ARG A 349 9.29 3.62 5.35
N LEU A 350 9.04 3.08 4.16
CA LEU A 350 7.71 2.70 3.72
C LEU A 350 7.22 1.49 4.54
N GLY A 351 6.09 1.65 5.22
CA GLY A 351 5.52 0.61 6.09
C GLY A 351 6.10 0.56 7.52
N THR A 352 7.16 1.31 7.83
CA THR A 352 7.69 1.49 9.21
C THR A 352 7.20 2.78 9.86
N GLN A 353 6.84 3.78 9.07
CA GLN A 353 6.31 5.07 9.52
C GLN A 353 5.00 5.41 8.79
N PRO A 354 4.13 6.25 9.38
CA PRO A 354 3.01 6.83 8.63
C PRO A 354 3.52 7.51 7.35
N PRO A 355 2.85 7.37 6.19
CA PRO A 355 3.42 7.79 4.90
C PRO A 355 3.80 9.27 4.83
N PHE A 356 3.03 10.15 5.48
CA PHE A 356 3.35 11.58 5.59
C PHE A 356 4.64 11.83 6.40
N VAL A 357 4.82 11.11 7.51
CA VAL A 357 6.01 11.19 8.36
C VAL A 357 7.21 10.65 7.61
N ALA A 358 7.07 9.49 6.95
CA ALA A 358 8.12 8.92 6.11
C ALA A 358 8.59 9.89 5.02
N LEU A 359 7.65 10.58 4.35
CA LEU A 359 7.98 11.55 3.32
C LEU A 359 8.67 12.79 3.90
N THR A 360 8.17 13.30 5.02
CA THR A 360 8.78 14.47 5.68
C THR A 360 10.22 14.19 6.09
N LEU A 361 10.51 12.99 6.58
CA LEU A 361 11.86 12.55 6.96
C LEU A 361 12.76 12.21 5.77
N ALA A 362 12.18 12.00 4.59
CA ALA A 362 12.92 11.71 3.37
C ALA A 362 13.28 12.97 2.57
N MET A 363 12.54 14.07 2.76
CA MET A 363 12.73 15.29 1.99
C MET A 363 13.90 16.14 2.55
N PRO A 364 14.72 16.75 1.69
CA PRO A 364 15.81 17.63 2.11
C PRO A 364 15.31 18.91 2.78
N LYS A 365 16.09 19.46 3.71
CA LYS A 365 15.77 20.74 4.37
C LYS A 365 15.60 21.85 3.32
N GLY A 366 14.47 22.54 3.38
CA GLY A 366 14.14 23.65 2.47
C GLY A 366 13.23 23.28 1.28
N LEU A 367 13.00 22.00 1.00
CA LEU A 367 12.00 21.58 0.02
C LEU A 367 10.62 21.46 0.70
N PRO A 368 9.62 22.27 0.29
CA PRO A 368 8.32 22.25 0.95
C PRO A 368 7.60 20.92 0.71
N VAL A 369 7.31 20.20 1.80
CA VAL A 369 6.40 19.06 1.77
C VAL A 369 4.98 19.59 1.72
N THR A 370 4.51 19.88 0.51
CA THR A 370 3.13 20.33 0.33
C THR A 370 2.19 19.14 0.44
N ARG A 371 0.97 19.40 0.90
CA ARG A 371 -0.12 18.41 0.85
C ARG A 371 -0.38 17.92 -0.59
N ALA A 372 -0.03 18.72 -1.60
CA ALA A 372 -0.11 18.36 -3.01
C ALA A 372 0.97 17.34 -3.42
N ASN A 373 2.21 17.48 -2.95
CA ASN A 373 3.30 16.51 -3.21
C ASN A 373 3.03 15.18 -2.49
N VAL A 374 2.59 15.25 -1.23
CA VAL A 374 2.13 14.08 -0.48
C VAL A 374 0.96 13.43 -1.22
N ARG A 375 0.00 14.22 -1.72
CA ARG A 375 -1.12 13.70 -2.49
C ARG A 375 -0.67 13.06 -3.80
N ALA A 376 0.20 13.67 -4.60
CA ALA A 376 0.72 13.10 -5.85
C ALA A 376 1.42 11.74 -5.63
N LEU A 377 2.17 11.63 -4.52
CA LEU A 377 2.90 10.40 -4.14
C LEU A 377 2.00 9.33 -3.52
N LEU A 378 1.01 9.77 -2.77
CA LEU A 378 -0.03 8.90 -2.26
C LEU A 378 -1.09 8.64 -3.32
N GLY A 379 -1.14 9.39 -4.43
CA GLY A 379 -2.31 9.44 -5.28
C GLY A 379 -2.36 10.38 -6.51
N ASN A 380 -2.89 9.98 -7.65
CA ASN A 380 -3.59 8.75 -7.97
C ASN A 380 -4.63 8.26 -6.92
N MET A 381 -5.03 9.08 -5.93
CA MET A 381 -5.97 8.81 -4.83
C MET A 381 -7.29 9.48 -5.12
#